data_AF-A0A7R9EX18-F1
#
_entry.id   AF-A0A7R9EX18-F1
#
_cell.length_a   1.000
_cell.length_b   1.000
_cell.length_c   1.000
_cell.angle_alpha   90.00
_cell.angle_beta   90.00
_cell.angle_gamma   90.00
#
_symmetry.space_group_name_H-M   'P 1'
#
loop_
_entity.id
_entity.type
_entity.pdbx_description
1 polymer ?
#
loop_
_entity_poly.entity_id
_entity_poly.type
_entity_poly.pdbx_seq_one_letter_code
_entity_poly.pdbx_strand_id
1 'polypeptide(L)'
;MTATESTIRFSGHTLDKATKAKVTLENYYSNLIAQHIERKQRLAKLEDSLKDESYPPFCSENPQETYRKVMNWRETLTFPPEVPISEEAKETIVRFCCEAERRLGSQRGMDELKLAPFFRGVDWDHIRERPAAIPVEVRSIDDTSNFDDFPDVKLEIPAAPLPQDGEVIYKDWVFINYTFKRFEGLTQRGTPTKK
;
A
#
# COMPACT_ATOMS: atom_id res chain seq x y z
N MET A 1 -26.42 57.80 -36.19
CA MET A 1 -25.29 56.86 -36.32
C MET A 1 -25.80 55.50 -35.88
N THR A 2 -26.21 54.64 -36.81
CA THR A 2 -26.78 53.32 -36.52
C THR A 2 -25.87 52.27 -37.14
N ALA A 3 -25.15 51.53 -36.29
CA ALA A 3 -24.32 50.40 -36.68
C ALA A 3 -25.22 49.27 -37.19
N THR A 4 -25.00 48.85 -38.42
CA THR A 4 -25.67 47.70 -39.03
C THR A 4 -24.93 46.44 -38.57
N GLU A 5 -25.55 45.65 -37.68
CA GLU A 5 -25.07 44.31 -37.36
C GLU A 5 -25.20 43.41 -38.60
N SER A 6 -24.06 43.01 -39.15
CA SER A 6 -24.00 42.06 -40.26
C SER A 6 -24.29 40.64 -39.74
N THR A 7 -25.54 40.21 -39.84
CA THR A 7 -25.93 38.82 -39.54
C THR A 7 -25.29 37.86 -40.54
N ILE A 8 -24.26 37.13 -40.10
CA ILE A 8 -23.61 36.08 -40.89
C ILE A 8 -24.61 34.94 -41.11
N ARG A 9 -25.01 34.69 -42.37
CA ARG A 9 -25.89 33.58 -42.75
C ARG A 9 -25.06 32.38 -43.20
N PHE A 10 -25.15 31.27 -42.46
CA PHE A 10 -24.50 30.01 -42.83
C PHE A 10 -25.38 29.18 -43.76
N SER A 11 -24.75 28.39 -44.64
CA SER A 11 -25.46 27.44 -45.50
C SER A 11 -26.04 26.29 -44.66
N GLY A 12 -27.16 25.69 -45.09
CA GLY A 12 -27.75 24.53 -44.40
C GLY A 12 -26.78 23.36 -44.24
N HIS A 13 -25.95 23.11 -45.26
CA HIS A 13 -24.91 22.08 -45.21
C HIS A 13 -23.81 22.38 -44.17
N THR A 14 -23.47 23.67 -43.96
CA THR A 14 -22.56 24.08 -42.89
C THR A 14 -23.19 23.85 -41.52
N LEU A 15 -24.48 24.16 -41.37
CA LEU A 15 -25.22 23.98 -40.12
C LEU A 15 -25.38 22.49 -39.76
N ASP A 16 -25.65 21.63 -40.74
CA ASP A 16 -25.76 20.18 -40.52
C ASP A 16 -24.43 19.57 -40.07
N LYS A 17 -23.31 19.99 -40.69
CA LYS A 17 -21.97 19.55 -40.26
C LYS A 17 -21.65 20.02 -38.86
N ALA A 18 -21.96 21.28 -38.52
CA ALA A 18 -21.77 21.82 -37.18
C ALA A 18 -22.63 21.07 -36.16
N THR A 19 -23.87 20.76 -36.50
CA THR A 19 -24.80 20.00 -35.65
C THR A 19 -24.30 18.58 -35.42
N LYS A 20 -23.85 17.88 -36.47
CA LYS A 20 -23.29 16.53 -36.36
C LYS A 20 -22.00 16.52 -35.53
N ALA A 21 -21.12 17.50 -35.72
CA ALA A 21 -19.92 17.65 -34.92
C ALA A 21 -20.25 17.91 -33.44
N LYS A 22 -21.22 18.80 -33.17
CA LYS A 22 -21.71 19.08 -31.82
C LYS A 22 -22.24 17.82 -31.14
N VAL A 23 -23.16 17.11 -31.78
CA VAL A 23 -23.75 15.88 -31.23
C VAL A 23 -22.68 14.81 -30.99
N THR A 24 -21.70 14.71 -31.89
CA THR A 24 -20.59 13.76 -31.72
C THR A 24 -19.75 14.10 -30.49
N LEU A 25 -19.44 15.38 -30.28
CA LEU A 25 -18.69 15.84 -29.11
C LEU A 25 -19.50 15.69 -27.82
N GLU A 26 -20.78 16.04 -27.83
CA GLU A 26 -21.68 15.87 -26.68
C GLU A 26 -21.78 14.40 -26.27
N ASN A 27 -21.94 13.49 -27.23
CA ASN A 27 -21.93 12.05 -26.97
C ASN A 27 -20.57 11.58 -26.44
N TYR A 28 -19.47 12.06 -27.03
CA TYR A 28 -18.13 11.68 -26.59
C TYR A 28 -17.88 12.07 -25.13
N TYR A 29 -18.14 13.33 -24.76
CA TYR A 29 -17.94 13.80 -23.39
C TYR A 29 -18.93 13.19 -22.41
N SER A 30 -20.19 13.00 -22.79
CA SER A 30 -21.18 12.31 -21.94
C SER A 30 -20.75 10.88 -21.62
N ASN A 31 -20.24 10.16 -22.63
CA ASN A 31 -19.71 8.81 -22.44
C ASN A 31 -18.47 8.80 -21.54
N LEU A 32 -17.53 9.72 -21.73
CA LEU A 32 -16.35 9.82 -20.85
C LEU A 32 -16.73 10.07 -19.40
N ILE A 33 -17.67 11.00 -19.16
CA ILE A 33 -18.15 11.33 -17.82
C ILE A 33 -18.86 10.12 -17.19
N ALA A 34 -19.75 9.46 -17.94
CA ALA A 34 -20.45 8.27 -17.47
C ALA A 34 -19.48 7.15 -17.10
N GLN A 35 -18.49 6.88 -17.94
CA GLN A 35 -17.47 5.87 -17.65
C GLN A 35 -16.57 6.29 -16.47
N HIS A 36 -16.29 7.58 -16.28
CA HIS A 36 -15.54 8.05 -15.12
C HIS A 36 -16.31 7.84 -13.81
N ILE A 37 -17.60 8.21 -13.80
CA ILE A 37 -18.50 7.96 -12.66
C ILE A 37 -18.59 6.47 -12.37
N GLU A 38 -18.76 5.65 -13.40
CA GLU A 38 -18.83 4.19 -13.27
C GLU A 38 -17.53 3.61 -12.68
N ARG A 39 -16.36 4.07 -13.14
CA ARG A 39 -15.06 3.65 -12.58
C ARG A 39 -14.94 4.02 -11.10
N LYS A 40 -15.34 5.23 -10.72
CA LYS A 40 -15.35 5.65 -9.30
C LYS A 40 -16.31 4.82 -8.45
N GLN A 41 -17.49 4.49 -8.98
CA GLN A 41 -18.45 3.64 -8.28
C GLN A 41 -17.94 2.20 -8.11
N ARG A 42 -17.27 1.63 -9.12
CA ARG A 42 -16.64 0.31 -9.00
C ARG A 42 -15.50 0.32 -7.98
N LEU A 43 -14.68 1.37 -7.96
CA LEU A 43 -13.62 1.55 -6.95
C LEU A 43 -14.21 1.61 -5.55
N ALA A 44 -15.23 2.47 -5.32
CA ALA A 44 -15.86 2.59 -4.01
C ALA A 44 -16.49 1.27 -3.53
N LYS A 45 -17.13 0.50 -4.42
CA LYS A 45 -17.66 -0.83 -4.08
C LYS A 45 -16.56 -1.84 -3.76
N LEU A 46 -15.43 -1.79 -4.47
CA LEU A 46 -14.27 -2.63 -4.16
C LEU A 46 -13.68 -2.26 -2.80
N GLU A 47 -13.54 -0.98 -2.50
CA GLU A 47 -13.07 -0.50 -1.20
C GLU A 47 -14.00 -0.91 -0.06
N ASP A 48 -15.32 -0.81 -0.26
CA ASP A 48 -16.34 -1.21 0.71
C ASP A 48 -16.34 -2.74 0.92
N SER A 49 -16.24 -3.51 -0.17
CA SER A 49 -16.09 -4.97 -0.12
C SER A 49 -14.77 -5.38 0.56
N LEU A 50 -13.67 -4.68 0.31
CA LEU A 50 -12.40 -4.94 0.99
C LEU A 50 -12.45 -4.62 2.49
N LYS A 51 -13.28 -3.67 2.93
CA LYS A 51 -13.44 -3.36 4.36
C LYS A 51 -14.10 -4.51 5.12
N ASP A 52 -15.07 -5.20 4.52
CA ASP A 52 -15.74 -6.35 5.13
C ASP A 52 -15.04 -7.70 4.87
N GLU A 53 -14.17 -7.81 3.86
CA GLU A 53 -13.60 -9.12 3.45
C GLU A 53 -12.09 -9.28 3.65
N SER A 54 -11.37 -8.23 4.07
CA SER A 54 -9.91 -8.32 4.30
C SER A 54 -9.55 -8.71 5.74
N TYR A 55 -10.07 -9.83 6.23
CA TYR A 55 -9.62 -10.39 7.50
C TYR A 55 -8.37 -11.25 7.33
N PRO A 56 -7.40 -11.21 8.27
CA PRO A 56 -6.34 -12.21 8.33
C PRO A 56 -6.93 -13.64 8.32
N PRO A 57 -6.28 -14.64 7.70
CA PRO A 57 -6.85 -15.97 7.46
C PRO A 57 -7.27 -16.74 8.72
N PHE A 58 -6.76 -16.34 9.88
CA PHE A 58 -7.07 -16.97 11.17
C PHE A 58 -7.80 -16.02 12.13
N CYS A 59 -8.25 -14.86 11.65
CA CYS A 59 -8.94 -13.87 12.47
C CYS A 59 -10.19 -14.50 13.12
N SER A 60 -10.37 -14.21 14.40
CA SER A 60 -11.49 -14.66 15.21
C SER A 60 -11.78 -13.60 16.28
N GLU A 61 -12.99 -13.59 16.80
CA GLU A 61 -13.40 -12.65 17.86
C GLU A 61 -12.59 -12.80 19.15
N ASN A 62 -12.06 -14.00 19.41
CA ASN A 62 -11.26 -14.27 20.59
C ASN A 62 -9.82 -14.72 20.25
N PRO A 63 -8.81 -14.31 21.04
CA PRO A 63 -7.41 -14.67 20.81
C PRO A 63 -7.13 -16.18 20.84
N GLN A 64 -7.82 -16.91 21.71
CA GLN A 64 -7.64 -18.35 21.88
C GLN A 64 -8.04 -19.13 20.62
N GLU A 65 -9.14 -18.75 19.97
CA GLU A 65 -9.60 -19.31 18.71
C GLU A 65 -8.66 -18.93 17.56
N THR A 66 -8.15 -17.70 17.55
CA THR A 66 -7.11 -17.30 16.59
C THR A 66 -5.88 -18.20 16.72
N TYR A 67 -5.41 -18.43 17.95
CA TYR A 67 -4.30 -19.36 18.22
C TYR A 67 -4.62 -20.79 17.78
N ARG A 68 -5.81 -21.31 18.13
CA ARG A 68 -6.27 -22.64 17.73
C ARG A 68 -6.27 -22.81 16.21
N LYS A 69 -6.79 -21.82 15.48
CA LYS A 69 -6.77 -21.79 14.02
C LYS A 69 -5.34 -21.79 13.47
N VAL A 70 -4.46 -20.92 13.98
CA VAL A 70 -3.04 -20.89 13.55
C VAL A 70 -2.35 -22.25 13.77
N MET A 71 -2.57 -22.89 14.92
CA MET A 71 -1.99 -24.20 15.21
C MET A 71 -2.55 -25.30 14.30
N ASN A 72 -3.84 -25.22 13.98
CA ASN A 72 -4.54 -26.16 13.10
C ASN A 72 -4.72 -25.59 11.68
N TRP A 73 -3.72 -24.86 11.16
CA TRP A 73 -3.83 -24.14 9.89
C TRP A 73 -4.20 -25.04 8.71
N ARG A 74 -3.78 -26.31 8.73
CA ARG A 74 -4.07 -27.31 7.67
C ARG A 74 -5.56 -27.54 7.45
N GLU A 75 -6.36 -27.40 8.50
CA GLU A 75 -7.81 -27.61 8.48
C GLU A 75 -8.59 -26.28 8.47
N THR A 76 -7.96 -25.20 8.93
CA THR A 76 -8.64 -23.93 9.19
C THR A 76 -8.28 -22.81 8.20
N LEU A 77 -7.21 -22.98 7.41
CA LEU A 77 -6.93 -22.09 6.28
C LEU A 77 -7.90 -22.43 5.15
N THR A 78 -8.89 -21.55 4.95
CA THR A 78 -9.89 -21.69 3.89
C THR A 78 -9.79 -20.52 2.93
N PHE A 79 -10.02 -20.80 1.64
CA PHE A 79 -10.14 -19.78 0.60
C PHE A 79 -11.62 -19.65 0.26
N PRO A 80 -12.29 -18.54 0.62
CA PRO A 80 -13.70 -18.36 0.33
C PRO A 80 -13.96 -18.34 -1.19
N PRO A 81 -14.98 -19.06 -1.70
CA PRO A 81 -15.24 -19.16 -3.13
C PRO A 81 -15.68 -17.83 -3.77
N GLU A 82 -16.22 -16.90 -2.98
CA GLU A 82 -16.64 -15.56 -3.41
C GLU A 82 -15.46 -14.64 -3.76
N VAL A 83 -14.26 -14.89 -3.21
CA VAL A 83 -13.07 -14.06 -3.46
C VAL A 83 -12.30 -14.63 -4.66
N PRO A 84 -12.18 -13.89 -5.78
CA PRO A 84 -11.44 -14.37 -6.94
C PRO A 84 -9.94 -14.41 -6.66
N ILE A 85 -9.38 -15.62 -6.57
CA ILE A 85 -7.94 -15.85 -6.36
C ILE A 85 -7.44 -16.96 -7.30
N SER A 86 -6.28 -16.77 -7.92
CA SER A 86 -5.70 -17.76 -8.82
C SER A 86 -5.16 -18.98 -8.07
N GLU A 87 -5.11 -20.13 -8.74
CA GLU A 87 -4.58 -21.36 -8.14
C GLU A 87 -3.09 -21.22 -7.79
N GLU A 88 -2.30 -20.51 -8.60
CA GLU A 88 -0.89 -20.25 -8.30
C GLU A 88 -0.73 -19.40 -7.03
N ALA A 89 -1.64 -18.45 -6.78
CA ALA A 89 -1.65 -17.64 -5.57
C ALA A 89 -2.02 -18.48 -4.34
N LYS A 90 -3.06 -19.32 -4.43
CA LYS A 90 -3.45 -20.25 -3.36
C LYS A 90 -2.30 -21.19 -3.00
N GLU A 91 -1.68 -21.81 -4.00
CA GLU A 91 -0.54 -22.70 -3.80
C GLU A 91 0.61 -21.97 -3.10
N THR A 92 0.93 -20.74 -3.54
CA THR A 92 2.00 -19.93 -2.95
C THR A 92 1.68 -19.57 -1.50
N ILE A 93 0.44 -19.19 -1.18
CA ILE A 93 -0.01 -18.90 0.20
C ILE A 93 0.15 -20.14 1.09
N VAL A 94 -0.27 -21.33 0.62
CA VAL A 94 -0.11 -22.59 1.36
C VAL A 94 1.37 -22.93 1.58
N ARG A 95 2.23 -22.69 0.58
CA ARG A 95 3.69 -22.89 0.71
C ARG A 95 4.36 -21.92 1.67
N PHE A 96 3.77 -20.75 1.93
CA PHE A 96 4.20 -19.87 3.01
C PHE A 96 3.62 -20.28 4.36
N CYS A 97 2.35 -20.68 4.39
CA CYS A 97 1.63 -21.17 5.55
C CYS A 97 1.98 -22.65 5.80
N CYS A 98 3.23 -22.94 6.12
CA CYS A 98 3.66 -24.29 6.50
C CYS A 98 4.83 -24.24 7.50
N GLU A 99 5.34 -25.42 7.87
CA GLU A 99 6.47 -25.58 8.76
C GLU A 99 7.74 -24.92 8.19
N ALA A 100 8.59 -24.41 9.08
CA ALA A 100 9.73 -23.57 8.71
C ALA A 100 10.68 -24.26 7.70
N GLU A 101 10.87 -25.57 7.83
CA GLU A 101 11.77 -26.38 7.01
C GLU A 101 11.25 -26.55 5.57
N ARG A 102 9.92 -26.49 5.38
CA ARG A 102 9.25 -26.67 4.09
C ARG A 102 8.77 -25.37 3.45
N ARG A 103 8.89 -24.26 4.17
CA ARG A 103 8.46 -22.94 3.72
C ARG A 103 9.16 -22.56 2.42
N LEU A 104 8.42 -22.00 1.48
CA LEU A 104 8.99 -21.42 0.27
C LEU A 104 10.15 -20.47 0.63
N GLY A 105 11.35 -20.78 0.17
CA GLY A 105 12.59 -20.04 0.48
C GLY A 105 13.45 -20.65 1.59
N SER A 106 13.05 -21.76 2.21
CA SER A 106 13.82 -22.37 3.30
C SER A 106 15.17 -22.95 2.83
N GLN A 107 15.24 -23.48 1.61
CA GLN A 107 16.42 -24.19 1.11
C GLN A 107 17.39 -23.26 0.37
N ARG A 108 16.85 -22.35 -0.45
CA ARG A 108 17.63 -21.48 -1.35
C ARG A 108 17.27 -19.99 -1.24
N GLY A 109 16.53 -19.60 -0.21
CA GLY A 109 16.14 -18.21 0.00
C GLY A 109 15.36 -17.65 -1.19
N MET A 110 15.76 -16.45 -1.63
CA MET A 110 15.10 -15.71 -2.70
C MET A 110 15.07 -16.44 -4.05
N ASP A 111 16.07 -17.28 -4.36
CA ASP A 111 16.09 -18.01 -5.63
C ASP A 111 14.87 -18.91 -5.79
N GLU A 112 14.42 -19.54 -4.69
CA GLU A 112 13.25 -20.41 -4.70
C GLU A 112 11.96 -19.61 -4.89
N LEU A 113 11.86 -18.44 -4.24
CA LEU A 113 10.72 -17.54 -4.39
C LEU A 113 10.57 -17.06 -5.83
N LYS A 114 11.67 -16.64 -6.46
CA LYS A 114 11.67 -16.16 -7.86
C LYS A 114 11.16 -17.21 -8.85
N LEU A 115 11.28 -18.50 -8.52
CA LEU A 115 10.84 -19.62 -9.36
C LEU A 115 9.37 -20.01 -9.15
N ALA A 116 8.70 -19.50 -8.10
CA ALA A 116 7.32 -19.86 -7.86
C ALA A 116 6.41 -19.32 -8.98
N PRO A 117 5.45 -20.13 -9.50
CA PRO A 117 4.61 -19.73 -10.63
C PRO A 117 3.87 -18.41 -10.45
N PHE A 118 3.46 -18.10 -9.21
CA PHE A 118 2.79 -16.84 -8.87
C PHE A 118 3.61 -15.59 -9.19
N PHE A 119 4.95 -15.66 -9.06
CA PHE A 119 5.83 -14.52 -9.33
C PHE A 119 6.38 -14.49 -10.77
N ARG A 120 5.83 -15.30 -11.68
CA ARG A 120 6.26 -15.32 -13.08
C ARG A 120 6.08 -13.94 -13.72
N GLY A 121 7.11 -13.46 -14.39
CA GLY A 121 7.10 -12.16 -15.08
C GLY A 121 7.42 -10.96 -14.18
N VAL A 122 7.71 -11.18 -12.89
CA VAL A 122 8.31 -10.15 -12.05
C VAL A 122 9.76 -9.92 -12.49
N ASP A 123 10.06 -8.69 -12.89
CA ASP A 123 11.44 -8.24 -13.09
C ASP A 123 12.02 -7.86 -11.73
N TRP A 124 12.79 -8.79 -11.15
CA TRP A 124 13.36 -8.63 -9.82
C TRP A 124 14.56 -7.68 -9.79
N ASP A 125 15.25 -7.50 -10.91
CA ASP A 125 16.46 -6.68 -10.99
C ASP A 125 16.08 -5.19 -11.05
N HIS A 126 14.96 -4.86 -11.71
CA HIS A 126 14.45 -3.49 -11.86
C HIS A 126 13.17 -3.22 -11.05
N ILE A 127 12.86 -4.04 -10.04
CA ILE A 127 11.61 -3.93 -9.27
C ILE A 127 11.40 -2.54 -8.63
N ARG A 128 12.50 -1.87 -8.26
CA ARG A 128 12.48 -0.52 -7.66
C ARG A 128 12.28 0.62 -8.68
N GLU A 129 12.51 0.34 -9.96
CA GLU A 129 12.36 1.31 -11.05
C GLU A 129 10.92 1.36 -11.55
N ARG A 130 10.12 0.33 -11.25
CA ARG A 130 8.71 0.28 -11.60
C ARG A 130 7.91 1.27 -10.75
N PRO A 131 6.96 2.01 -11.34
CA PRO A 131 6.06 2.84 -10.56
C PRO A 131 5.26 1.96 -9.59
N ALA A 132 5.02 2.49 -8.38
CA ALA A 132 4.16 1.82 -7.40
C ALA A 132 2.77 1.58 -8.00
N ALA A 133 2.19 0.40 -7.73
CA ALA A 133 0.86 0.06 -8.22
C ALA A 133 -0.22 1.02 -7.69
N ILE A 134 -0.03 1.51 -6.46
CA ILE A 134 -0.88 2.50 -5.81
C ILE A 134 0.04 3.66 -5.40
N PRO A 135 0.03 4.79 -6.13
CA PRO A 135 0.77 5.97 -5.73
C PRO A 135 0.11 6.64 -4.52
N VAL A 136 0.93 7.08 -3.57
CA VAL A 136 0.46 7.84 -2.41
C VAL A 136 0.48 9.33 -2.76
N GLU A 137 -0.65 10.01 -2.57
CA GLU A 137 -0.72 11.48 -2.69
C GLU A 137 -0.25 12.13 -1.39
N VAL A 138 0.70 13.05 -1.51
CA VAL A 138 1.29 13.79 -0.38
C VAL A 138 1.17 15.28 -0.67
N ARG A 139 0.50 16.02 0.21
CA ARG A 139 0.17 17.45 0.02
C ARG A 139 1.28 18.38 0.51
N SER A 140 1.99 17.98 1.57
CA SER A 140 3.04 18.76 2.21
C SER A 140 4.04 17.87 2.96
N ILE A 141 5.13 18.44 3.47
CA ILE A 141 6.17 17.71 4.20
C ILE A 141 5.71 17.16 5.56
N ASP A 142 4.60 17.68 6.08
CA ASP A 142 3.97 17.36 7.36
C ASP A 142 2.58 16.71 7.17
N ASP A 143 2.26 16.26 5.95
CA ASP A 143 1.00 15.60 5.64
C ASP A 143 0.92 14.21 6.32
N THR A 144 0.00 14.08 7.27
CA THR A 144 -0.29 12.83 7.99
C THR A 144 -1.56 12.12 7.50
N SER A 145 -2.16 12.54 6.38
CA SER A 145 -3.46 12.03 5.90
C SER A 145 -3.47 10.54 5.48
N ASN A 146 -2.29 9.93 5.33
CA ASN A 146 -2.13 8.50 5.06
C ASN A 146 -1.89 7.66 6.34
N PHE A 147 -2.08 8.28 7.52
CA PHE A 147 -1.98 7.64 8.84
C PHE A 147 -3.30 7.79 9.59
N ASP A 148 -3.56 6.89 10.53
CA ASP A 148 -4.73 6.97 11.40
C ASP A 148 -4.56 8.08 12.45
N ASP A 149 -5.64 8.80 12.74
CA ASP A 149 -5.71 9.72 13.87
C ASP A 149 -5.94 8.93 15.16
N PHE A 150 -4.99 9.01 16.08
CA PHE A 150 -5.13 8.41 17.41
C PHE A 150 -5.55 9.47 18.44
N PRO A 151 -6.51 9.15 19.33
CA PRO A 151 -6.88 10.08 20.39
C PRO A 151 -5.72 10.29 21.35
N ASP A 152 -5.64 11.49 21.93
CA ASP A 152 -4.66 11.77 22.98
C ASP A 152 -4.93 10.86 24.19
N VAL A 153 -4.06 9.86 24.38
CA VAL A 153 -4.07 9.02 25.57
C VAL A 153 -3.29 9.75 26.65
N LYS A 154 -3.90 9.96 27.81
CA LYS A 154 -3.19 10.46 28.99
C LYS A 154 -2.14 9.42 29.40
N LEU A 155 -0.90 9.63 28.97
CA LEU A 155 0.20 8.75 29.32
C LEU A 155 0.51 8.94 30.81
N GLU A 156 0.03 8.04 31.65
CA GLU A 156 0.50 7.89 33.03
C GLU A 156 1.87 7.22 33.01
N ILE A 157 2.86 7.87 32.39
CA ILE A 157 4.24 7.40 32.42
C ILE A 157 4.67 7.48 33.87
N PRO A 158 4.99 6.36 34.54
CA PRO A 158 5.52 6.42 35.89
C PRO A 158 6.77 7.29 35.85
N ALA A 159 6.80 8.36 36.65
CA ALA A 159 7.99 9.17 36.77
C ALA A 159 9.18 8.25 37.10
N ALA A 160 10.33 8.51 36.46
CA ALA A 160 11.53 7.76 36.78
C ALA A 160 11.75 7.80 38.30
N PRO A 161 12.05 6.66 38.96
CA PRO A 161 12.29 6.66 40.40
C PRO A 161 13.35 7.70 40.72
N LEU A 162 13.07 8.54 41.73
CA LEU A 162 14.07 9.49 42.24
C LEU A 162 15.31 8.70 42.68
N PRO A 163 16.53 9.17 42.37
CA PRO A 163 17.74 8.54 42.87
C PRO A 163 17.65 8.46 44.40
N GLN A 164 17.65 7.25 44.96
CA GLN A 164 17.90 7.09 46.39
C GLN A 164 19.40 7.29 46.60
N ASP A 165 19.77 8.09 47.61
CA ASP A 165 21.16 8.47 47.88
C ASP A 165 22.11 7.26 47.81
N GLY A 166 23.01 7.27 46.82
CA GLY A 166 24.09 6.30 46.67
C GLY A 166 23.87 5.14 45.71
N GLU A 167 22.68 4.94 45.13
CA GLU A 167 22.49 3.93 44.07
C GLU A 167 22.87 4.49 42.69
N VAL A 168 23.99 4.00 42.14
CA VAL A 168 24.34 4.18 40.73
C VAL A 168 23.18 3.64 39.89
N ILE A 169 22.63 4.48 39.01
CA ILE A 169 21.50 4.16 38.14
C ILE A 169 21.91 3.05 37.15
N TYR A 170 21.75 1.78 37.56
CA TYR A 170 21.95 0.59 36.71
C TYR A 170 20.99 0.55 35.51
N LYS A 171 19.97 1.41 35.48
CA LYS A 171 18.97 1.46 34.40
C LYS A 171 19.49 2.05 33.10
N ASP A 172 20.54 2.86 33.11
CA ASP A 172 21.02 3.49 31.87
C ASP A 172 21.81 2.50 30.98
N TRP A 173 22.21 1.36 31.54
CA TRP A 173 22.99 0.36 30.81
C TRP A 173 22.21 -0.29 29.67
N VAL A 174 20.88 -0.38 29.76
CA VAL A 174 20.04 -0.94 28.67
C VAL A 174 19.99 -0.01 27.45
N PHE A 175 20.42 1.24 27.59
CA PHE A 175 20.49 2.22 26.50
C PHE A 175 21.93 2.50 26.05
N ILE A 176 22.94 1.79 26.58
CA ILE A 176 24.31 1.89 26.08
C ILE A 176 24.31 1.54 24.57
N ASN A 177 24.96 2.38 23.76
CA ASN A 177 25.00 2.30 22.29
C ASN A 177 23.65 2.50 21.57
N TYR A 178 22.62 2.98 22.27
CA TYR A 178 21.35 3.32 21.63
C TYR A 178 21.49 4.52 20.68
N THR A 179 22.35 5.49 20.99
CA THR A 179 22.57 6.67 20.17
C THR A 179 23.18 6.30 18.81
N PHE A 180 22.40 6.51 17.75
CA PHE A 180 22.86 6.39 16.37
C PHE A 180 22.97 7.76 15.70
N LYS A 181 24.10 8.02 15.04
CA LYS A 181 24.31 9.23 14.23
C LYS A 181 24.79 8.84 12.84
N ARG A 182 23.88 8.95 11.86
CA ARG A 182 24.08 8.50 10.48
C ARG A 182 25.34 9.05 9.79
N PHE A 183 25.78 10.26 10.14
CA PHE A 183 26.83 10.98 9.42
C PHE A 183 28.17 11.14 10.17
N GLU A 184 28.27 10.72 11.45
CA GLU A 184 29.53 10.85 12.21
C GLU A 184 30.60 9.81 11.82
N GLY A 185 30.27 8.81 11.00
CA GLY A 185 31.19 7.75 10.57
C GLY A 185 31.72 7.85 9.12
N LEU A 186 31.25 8.83 8.33
CA LEU A 186 31.64 9.01 6.92
C LEU A 186 32.94 9.84 6.74
N THR A 187 33.46 10.44 7.81
CA THR A 187 34.73 11.21 7.80
C THR A 187 35.95 10.43 8.31
N GLN A 188 35.82 9.17 8.76
CA GLN A 188 36.94 8.38 9.30
C GLN A 188 37.40 7.19 8.44
N ARG A 189 37.10 7.17 7.14
CA ARG A 189 37.73 6.24 6.19
C ARG A 189 38.61 6.98 5.18
N GLY A 190 39.55 7.76 5.69
CA GLY A 190 40.76 8.13 4.96
C GLY A 190 41.91 7.36 5.58
N THR A 191 42.51 6.44 4.84
CA THR A 191 43.77 5.80 5.22
C THR A 191 44.80 6.90 5.51
N PRO A 192 45.45 6.96 6.68
CA PRO A 192 46.46 7.98 6.94
C PRO A 192 47.65 7.72 6.01
N THR A 193 47.83 8.59 5.02
CA THR A 193 49.06 8.65 4.23
C THR A 193 50.18 9.12 5.17
N LYS A 194 51.10 8.20 5.49
CA LYS A 194 52.35 8.55 6.17
C LYS A 194 53.17 9.45 5.24
N LYS A 195 53.48 10.66 5.71
CA LYS A 195 54.65 11.42 5.26
C LYS A 195 55.85 10.98 6.09
#